data_AF-A0A7D8EUD9-F1
#
_entry.id   AF-A0A7D8EUD9-F1
#
_cell.length_a   1.000
_cell.length_b   1.000
_cell.length_c   1.000
_cell.angle_alpha   90.00
_cell.angle_beta   90.00
_cell.angle_gamma   90.00
#
_symmetry.space_group_name_H-M   'P 1'
#
loop_
_entity.id
_entity.type
_entity.pdbx_description
1 polymer ?
#
loop_
_entity_poly.entity_id
_entity_poly.type
_entity_poly.pdbx_seq_one_letter_code
_entity_poly.pdbx_strand_id
1 'polypeptide(L)' 'MITRAQVFTDSLNPAPLEALAGRLQGCQYRADKLQETCEALLIDFPEQEKELRELSAWIAEAVR' A
#
# COMPACT_ATOMS: atom_id res chain seq x y z
N MET A 1 -7.66 -4.46 -13.11
CA MET A 1 -6.88 -5.29 -12.17
C MET A 1 -5.42 -4.93 -12.37
N ILE A 2 -4.69 -4.69 -11.29
CA ILE A 2 -3.27 -4.37 -11.34
C ILE A 2 -2.52 -5.65 -11.72
N THR A 3 -1.89 -5.67 -12.90
CA THR A 3 -1.14 -6.84 -13.38
C THR A 3 0.26 -6.90 -12.78
N ARG A 4 0.83 -5.76 -12.39
CA ARG A 4 2.11 -5.61 -11.70
C ARG A 4 2.14 -4.27 -10.97
N ALA A 5 2.69 -4.24 -9.76
CA ALA A 5 3.03 -3.02 -9.03
C ALA A 5 4.52 -3.00 -8.72
N GLN A 6 5.11 -1.81 -8.69
CA GLN A 6 6.52 -1.58 -8.35
C GLN A 6 6.57 -0.37 -7.45
N VAL A 7 7.36 -0.44 -6.37
CA VAL A 7 7.55 0.66 -5.43
C VAL A 7 9.01 1.05 -5.45
N PHE A 8 9.26 2.36 -5.55
CA PHE A 8 10.58 2.97 -5.45
C PHE A 8 10.49 3.96 -4.30
N THR A 9 11.35 3.80 -3.30
CA THR A 9 11.31 4.58 -2.06
C THR A 9 12.71 4.80 -1.53
N ASP A 10 12.94 5.96 -0.92
CA ASP A 10 14.11 6.30 -0.12
C ASP A 10 13.84 6.17 1.39
N SER A 11 12.69 5.59 1.76
CA SER A 11 12.34 5.31 3.15
C SER A 11 13.38 4.42 3.82
N LEU A 12 13.67 4.72 5.09
CA LEU A 12 14.52 3.88 5.93
C LEU A 12 13.86 2.53 6.28
N ASN A 13 12.55 2.40 6.09
CA ASN A 13 11.77 1.20 6.35
C ASN A 13 11.08 0.70 5.06
N PRO A 14 11.80 0.06 4.13
CA PRO A 14 11.25 -0.36 2.84
C PRO A 14 10.33 -1.58 2.93
N ALA A 15 10.46 -2.42 3.98
CA ALA A 15 9.74 -3.69 4.13
C ALA A 15 8.21 -3.60 3.93
N PRO A 16 7.47 -2.68 4.59
CA PRO A 16 6.02 -2.56 4.37
C PRO A 16 5.66 -2.15 2.94
N LEU A 17 6.48 -1.33 2.30
CA LEU A 17 6.25 -0.81 0.95
C LEU A 17 6.52 -1.86 -0.13
N GLU A 18 7.56 -2.68 0.06
CA GLU A 18 7.83 -3.85 -0.77
C GLU A 18 6.73 -4.91 -0.65
N ALA A 19 6.26 -5.17 0.58
CA ALA A 19 5.14 -6.07 0.82
C ALA A 19 3.84 -5.57 0.15
N LEU A 20 3.59 -4.25 0.19
CA LEU A 20 2.48 -3.63 -0.52
C LEU A 20 2.56 -3.89 -2.03
N ALA A 21 3.73 -3.70 -2.65
CA ALA A 21 3.90 -3.95 -4.08
C ALA A 21 3.49 -5.38 -4.48
N GLY A 22 3.85 -6.37 -3.66
CA GLY A 22 3.42 -7.76 -3.85
C GLY A 22 1.91 -7.96 -3.70
N ARG A 23 1.30 -7.37 -2.67
CA ARG A 23 -0.15 -7.49 -2.40
C ARG A 23 -1.03 -6.76 -3.42
N LEU A 24 -0.51 -5.70 -4.04
CA LEU A 24 -1.23 -4.95 -5.06
C LEU A 24 -1.37 -5.73 -6.37
N GLN A 25 -0.50 -6.71 -6.65
CA GLN A 25 -0.65 -7.56 -7.82
C GLN A 25 -1.95 -8.39 -7.72
N GLY A 26 -2.81 -8.29 -8.72
CA GLY A 26 -4.13 -8.93 -8.71
C GLY A 26 -5.22 -8.11 -8.01
N CYS A 27 -4.87 -7.01 -7.33
CA CYS A 27 -5.85 -6.11 -6.73
C CYS A 27 -6.64 -5.33 -7.80
N GLN A 28 -7.88 -4.96 -7.51
CA GLN A 28 -8.65 -4.09 -8.39
C GLN A 28 -8.10 -2.67 -8.32
N TYR A 29 -8.00 -1.99 -9.46
CA TYR A 29 -7.55 -0.60 -9.53
C TYR A 29 -8.73 0.32 -9.14
N ARG A 30 -9.05 0.34 -7.85
CA ARG A 30 -10.13 1.14 -7.24
C ARG A 30 -9.71 1.61 -5.87
N ALA A 31 -10.05 2.84 -5.51
CA ALA A 31 -9.66 3.47 -4.26
C ALA A 31 -9.97 2.61 -3.02
N ASP A 32 -11.18 2.06 -2.94
CA ASP A 32 -11.62 1.20 -1.83
C ASP A 32 -10.74 -0.05 -1.68
N LYS A 33 -10.43 -0.74 -2.78
CA LYS A 33 -9.61 -1.96 -2.76
C LYS A 33 -8.15 -1.70 -2.43
N LEU A 34 -7.61 -0.57 -2.88
CA LEU A 34 -6.25 -0.21 -2.55
C LEU A 34 -6.12 0.20 -1.08
N GLN A 35 -7.11 0.92 -0.52
CA GLN A 35 -7.15 1.24 0.91
C GLN A 35 -7.22 -0.02 1.78
N GLU A 36 -8.14 -0.94 1.47
CA GLU A 36 -8.25 -2.23 2.18
C GLU A 36 -6.90 -2.98 2.18
N THR A 37 -6.20 -2.97 1.04
CA THR A 37 -4.90 -3.66 0.90
C THR A 37 -3.80 -3.00 1.74
N CYS A 38 -3.78 -1.66 1.80
CA CYS A 38 -2.85 -0.90 2.64
C CYS A 38 -3.15 -1.10 4.13
N GLU A 39 -4.42 -1.08 4.54
CA GLU A 39 -4.81 -1.28 5.94
C GLU A 39 -4.51 -2.69 6.43
N ALA A 40 -4.61 -3.71 5.56
CA ALA A 40 -4.22 -5.07 5.90
C ALA A 40 -2.73 -5.22 6.25
N LEU A 41 -1.86 -4.31 5.79
CA LEU A 41 -0.44 -4.31 6.16
C LEU A 41 -0.19 -3.83 7.59
N LEU A 42 -1.14 -3.10 8.20
CA LEU A 42 -1.00 -2.61 9.58
C LEU A 42 -0.88 -3.74 10.60
N ILE A 43 -1.45 -4.91 10.29
CA ILE A 43 -1.37 -6.10 11.14
C ILE A 43 0.06 -6.65 11.18
N ASP A 44 0.75 -6.61 10.04
CA ASP A 44 2.10 -7.16 9.89
C ASP A 44 3.19 -6.14 10.24
N PHE A 45 2.88 -4.84 10.10
CA PHE A 45 3.80 -3.72 10.31
C PHE A 45 3.20 -2.66 11.24
N PRO A 46 2.87 -2.99 12.50
CA PRO A 46 2.25 -2.05 13.42
C PRO A 46 3.15 -0.86 13.77
N GLU A 47 4.48 -1.05 13.72
CA GLU A 47 5.45 0.01 14.00
C GLU A 47 5.42 1.15 12.98
N GLN A 48 4.96 0.87 11.75
CA GLN A 48 4.85 1.86 10.66
C GLN A 48 3.38 2.28 10.42
N GLU A 49 2.51 2.09 11.41
CA GLU A 49 1.07 2.35 11.27
C GLU A 49 0.77 3.76 10.73
N LYS A 50 1.45 4.76 11.28
CA LYS A 50 1.24 6.15 10.87
C LYS A 50 1.52 6.36 9.37
N GLU A 51 2.67 5.88 8.90
CA GLU A 51 3.12 6.01 7.51
C GLU A 51 2.19 5.25 6.56
N LEU A 52 1.78 4.03 6.94
CA LEU A 52 0.86 3.20 6.17
C LEU A 52 -0.54 3.81 6.07
N ARG A 53 -1.03 4.48 7.11
CA ARG A 53 -2.31 5.20 7.08
C ARG A 53 -2.25 6.42 6.16
N GLU A 54 -1.18 7.21 6.24
CA GLU A 54 -0.95 8.35 5.34
C GLU A 54 -0.87 7.88 3.87
N LEU A 55 -0.13 6.81 3.62
CA LEU A 55 -0.02 6.19 2.29
C LEU A 55 -1.37 5.68 1.78
N SER A 56 -2.16 5.01 2.63
CA SER A 56 -3.49 4.50 2.29
C SER A 56 -4.43 5.62 1.85
N ALA A 57 -4.48 6.71 2.61
CA ALA A 57 -5.28 7.89 2.27
C ALA A 57 -4.82 8.51 0.94
N TRP A 58 -3.51 8.69 0.77
CA TRP A 58 -2.94 9.26 -0.44
C TRP A 58 -3.21 8.40 -1.69
N ILE A 59 -2.99 7.09 -1.62
CA ILE A 59 -3.24 6.16 -2.73
C ILE A 59 -4.69 6.23 -3.19
N ALA A 60 -5.65 6.31 -2.26
CA ALA A 60 -7.07 6.37 -2.56
C ALA A 60 -7.47 7.64 -3.32
N GLU A 61 -6.84 8.76 -2.97
CA GLU A 61 -7.02 10.03 -3.64
C GLU A 61 -6.32 10.05 -5.01
N ALA A 62 -5.12 9.49 -5.10
CA ALA A 62 -4.32 9.47 -6.32
C ALA A 62 -4.94 8.62 -7.45
N VAL A 63 -5.73 7.60 -7.12
CA VAL A 63 -6.40 6.74 -8.11
C VAL A 63 -7.87 7.12 -8.37
N ARG A 64 -8.37 8.21 -7.75
CA ARG A 64 -9.76 8.68 -7.90
C ARG A 64 -10.01 9.28 -9.28
#